data_AF-E2J848-F1
#
_entry.id   AF-E2J848-F1
#
_cell.length_a   1.000
_cell.length_b   1.000
_cell.length_c   1.000
_cell.angle_alpha   90.00
_cell.angle_beta   90.00
_cell.angle_gamma   90.00
#
_symmetry.space_group_name_H-M   'P 1'
#
loop_
_entity.id
_entity.type
_entity.pdbx_description
1 polymer ?
#
loop_
_entity_poly.entity_id
_entity_poly.type
_entity_poly.pdbx_seq_one_letter_code
_entity_poly.pdbx_strand_id
1 'polypeptide(L)'
;FHKVGFADFWLADQLNSLSVILMDLEYMICFYSFELKWDESKGLLPNDPQEPEFCHKYSYGVRAIVQCIPAWLRFIQCLRRYRDTRRAFPHLVNAGKYSTTFFTVTFAALYSTHKEQNHSDTVVFFYLWVFFCIINSCYTLIWDLKM
;
A
#
# COMPACT_ATOMS: atom_id res chain seq x y z
N PHE A 1 27.49 -6.73 -5.61
CA PHE A 1 26.57 -5.57 -5.67
C PHE A 1 26.41 -5.15 -7.13
N HIS A 2 25.19 -5.16 -7.67
CA HIS A 2 24.90 -4.69 -9.04
C HIS A 2 24.53 -3.21 -9.01
N LYS A 3 24.93 -2.46 -10.04
CA LYS A 3 24.60 -1.03 -10.18
C LYS A 3 23.12 -0.90 -10.54
N VAL A 4 22.39 -0.02 -9.86
CA VAL A 4 20.97 0.21 -10.17
C VAL A 4 20.86 0.76 -11.59
N GLY A 5 20.25 -0.02 -12.47
CA GLY A 5 20.08 0.30 -13.88
C GLY A 5 18.85 1.16 -14.14
N PHE A 6 18.68 1.57 -15.40
CA PHE A 6 17.45 2.24 -15.85
C PHE A 6 16.22 1.31 -15.71
N ALA A 7 16.37 0.04 -16.07
CA ALA A 7 15.29 -0.95 -16.01
C ALA A 7 14.72 -1.10 -14.58
N ASP A 8 15.59 -1.16 -13.57
CA ASP A 8 15.16 -1.23 -12.15
C ASP A 8 14.34 0.00 -11.75
N PHE A 9 14.80 1.19 -12.15
CA PHE A 9 14.16 2.45 -11.84
C PHE A 9 12.81 2.60 -12.55
N TRP A 10 12.75 2.22 -13.82
CA TRP A 10 11.54 2.22 -14.64
C TRP A 10 10.51 1.24 -14.08
N LEU A 11 10.89 0.00 -13.80
CA LEU A 11 9.99 -1.01 -13.25
C LEU A 11 9.36 -0.55 -11.93
N ALA A 12 10.16 0.01 -11.02
CA ALA A 12 9.63 0.53 -9.76
C ALA A 12 8.74 1.77 -9.91
N ASP A 13 8.91 2.56 -10.98
CA ASP A 13 7.96 3.62 -11.34
C ASP A 13 6.60 3.02 -11.67
N GLN A 14 6.62 2.06 -12.59
CA GLN A 14 5.41 1.43 -13.09
C GLN A 14 4.67 0.69 -11.96
N LEU A 15 5.40 0.04 -11.06
CA LEU A 15 4.81 -0.62 -9.90
C LEU A 15 4.04 0.34 -8.98
N ASN A 16 4.46 1.60 -8.84
CA ASN A 16 3.72 2.58 -8.04
C ASN A 16 2.37 2.94 -8.69
N SER A 17 2.34 3.10 -10.01
CA SER A 17 1.12 3.31 -10.79
C SER A 17 0.20 2.08 -10.80
N LEU A 18 0.77 0.87 -10.68
CA LEU A 18 0.04 -0.41 -10.66
C LEU A 18 -0.45 -0.81 -9.26
N SER A 19 -0.25 0.01 -8.23
CA SER A 19 -0.58 -0.33 -6.84
C SER A 19 -2.05 -0.75 -6.63
N VAL A 20 -3.00 -0.10 -7.30
CA VAL A 20 -4.42 -0.48 -7.26
C VAL A 20 -4.65 -1.86 -7.87
N ILE A 21 -4.05 -2.13 -9.03
CA ILE A 21 -4.17 -3.42 -9.72
C ILE A 21 -3.56 -4.55 -8.89
N LEU A 22 -2.46 -4.30 -8.18
CA LEU A 22 -1.86 -5.28 -7.28
C LEU A 22 -2.76 -5.64 -6.11
N MET A 23 -3.52 -4.66 -5.58
CA MET A 23 -4.51 -4.90 -4.52
C MET A 23 -5.71 -5.69 -5.03
N ASP A 24 -6.21 -5.37 -6.22
CA ASP A 24 -7.30 -6.11 -6.84
C ASP A 24 -6.89 -7.55 -7.20
N LEU A 25 -5.63 -7.74 -7.63
CA LEU A 25 -5.05 -9.04 -7.88
C LEU A 25 -4.94 -9.87 -6.60
N GLU A 26 -4.47 -9.27 -5.50
CA GLU A 26 -4.42 -9.95 -4.19
C GLU A 26 -5.81 -10.36 -3.72
N TYR A 27 -6.79 -9.46 -3.80
CA TYR A 27 -8.17 -9.76 -3.49
C TYR A 27 -8.71 -10.91 -4.35
N MET A 28 -8.49 -10.87 -5.67
CA MET A 28 -8.94 -11.92 -6.58
C MET A 28 -8.32 -13.28 -6.21
N ILE A 29 -7.02 -13.32 -5.96
CA ILE A 29 -6.34 -14.56 -5.53
C ILE A 29 -6.93 -15.07 -4.22
N CYS A 30 -7.16 -14.19 -3.24
CA CYS A 30 -7.74 -14.57 -1.96
C CYS A 30 -9.18 -15.10 -2.12
N PHE A 31 -10.03 -14.40 -2.86
CA PHE A 31 -11.42 -14.76 -3.10
C PHE A 31 -11.53 -16.16 -3.73
N TYR A 32 -10.81 -16.42 -4.82
CA TYR A 32 -10.84 -17.71 -5.51
C TYR A 32 -10.20 -18.85 -4.70
N SER A 33 -9.33 -18.54 -3.74
CA SER A 33 -8.64 -19.55 -2.92
C SER A 33 -9.39 -19.92 -1.64
N PHE A 34 -10.04 -18.95 -0.99
CA PHE A 34 -10.55 -19.11 0.37
C PHE A 34 -12.05 -18.88 0.51
N GLU A 35 -12.64 -17.97 -0.28
CA GLU A 35 -14.06 -17.64 -0.16
C GLU A 35 -14.92 -18.42 -1.17
N LEU A 36 -14.37 -18.75 -2.34
CA LEU A 36 -15.10 -19.49 -3.36
C LEU A 36 -15.19 -20.99 -3.03
N LYS A 37 -16.43 -21.49 -2.86
CA LYS A 37 -16.74 -22.91 -2.67
C LYS A 37 -16.87 -23.63 -4.01
N TRP A 38 -15.75 -24.15 -4.52
CA TRP A 38 -15.68 -24.82 -5.84
C TRP A 38 -16.56 -26.07 -6.00
N ASP A 39 -16.97 -26.71 -4.90
CA ASP A 39 -17.71 -27.98 -4.89
C ASP A 39 -19.25 -27.79 -4.89
N GLU A 40 -19.75 -26.56 -4.68
CA GLU A 40 -21.18 -26.29 -4.65
C GLU A 40 -21.68 -25.78 -6.01
N SER A 41 -22.54 -26.57 -6.68
CA SER A 41 -23.10 -26.21 -8.00
C SER A 41 -24.15 -25.08 -7.96
N LYS A 42 -24.52 -24.58 -6.77
CA LYS A 42 -25.66 -23.65 -6.56
C LYS A 42 -25.30 -22.27 -5.99
N GLY A 43 -24.05 -21.96 -5.72
CA GLY A 43 -23.74 -20.66 -5.11
C GLY A 43 -22.31 -20.20 -5.36
N LEU A 44 -22.14 -19.34 -6.37
CA LEU A 44 -20.97 -18.47 -6.51
C LEU A 44 -20.89 -17.40 -5.40
N LEU A 45 -21.82 -17.42 -4.44
CA LEU A 45 -21.97 -16.46 -3.36
C LEU A 45 -22.26 -17.23 -2.07
N PRO A 46 -21.71 -16.80 -0.92
CA PRO A 46 -22.07 -17.36 0.37
C PRO A 46 -23.59 -17.24 0.57
N ASN A 47 -24.22 -18.32 1.03
CA ASN A 47 -25.67 -18.39 1.27
C ASN A 47 -26.12 -17.47 2.41
N ASP A 48 -25.19 -16.95 3.21
CA ASP A 48 -25.44 -16.08 4.36
C ASP A 48 -24.65 -14.77 4.22
N PRO A 49 -25.29 -13.59 4.20
CA PRO A 49 -24.62 -12.29 4.18
C PRO A 49 -23.78 -11.99 5.44
N GLN A 50 -23.74 -12.89 6.41
CA GLN A 50 -22.91 -12.81 7.63
C GLN A 50 -21.61 -13.60 7.55
N GLU A 51 -21.31 -14.33 6.47
CA GLU A 51 -20.00 -14.97 6.36
C GLU A 51 -18.90 -13.89 6.32
N PRO A 52 -17.86 -14.01 7.16
CA PRO A 52 -16.86 -12.95 7.29
C PRO A 52 -16.05 -12.85 6.00
N GLU A 53 -16.16 -11.72 5.29
CA GLU A 53 -15.25 -11.34 4.20
C GLU A 53 -13.83 -11.29 4.74
N PHE A 54 -13.08 -12.36 4.59
CA PHE A 54 -11.74 -12.51 5.13
C PHE A 54 -10.75 -11.76 4.25
N CYS A 55 -10.97 -11.79 2.93
CA CYS A 55 -10.09 -11.20 1.93
C CYS A 55 -10.14 -9.67 1.90
N HIS A 56 -11.24 -9.06 2.35
CA HIS A 56 -11.37 -7.60 2.36
C HIS A 56 -10.74 -6.93 3.60
N LYS A 57 -10.40 -7.69 4.64
CA LYS A 57 -9.97 -7.16 5.95
C LYS A 57 -8.48 -6.82 5.99
N TYR A 58 -8.17 -5.62 6.46
CA TYR A 58 -6.79 -5.24 6.81
C TYR A 58 -6.22 -6.03 8.00
N SER A 59 -7.09 -6.67 8.79
CA SER A 59 -6.73 -7.54 9.92
C SER A 59 -5.77 -8.68 9.51
N TYR A 60 -5.85 -9.15 8.27
CA TYR A 60 -4.95 -10.18 7.74
C TYR A 60 -3.54 -9.65 7.37
N GLY A 61 -3.33 -8.33 7.36
CA GLY A 61 -2.03 -7.69 7.14
C GLY A 61 -1.49 -7.76 5.70
N VAL A 62 -1.84 -8.78 4.93
CA VAL A 62 -1.38 -8.99 3.54
C VAL A 62 -1.73 -7.81 2.65
N ARG A 63 -2.96 -7.29 2.75
CA ARG A 63 -3.42 -6.10 2.03
C ARG A 63 -2.54 -4.86 2.31
N ALA A 64 -2.15 -4.64 3.57
CA ALA A 64 -1.25 -3.55 3.93
C ALA A 64 0.16 -3.75 3.35
N ILE A 65 0.65 -5.00 3.33
CA ILE A 65 1.95 -5.34 2.75
C ILE A 65 1.95 -5.09 1.24
N VAL A 66 0.94 -5.58 0.52
CA VAL A 66 0.82 -5.40 -0.95
C VAL A 66 0.77 -3.92 -1.31
N GLN A 67 0.04 -3.11 -0.54
CA GLN A 67 -0.02 -1.67 -0.75
C GLN A 67 1.33 -0.96 -0.50
N CYS A 68 2.12 -1.45 0.46
CA CYS A 68 3.43 -0.88 0.80
C CYS A 68 4.56 -1.29 -0.15
N ILE A 69 4.47 -2.44 -0.82
CA ILE A 69 5.56 -3.00 -1.64
C ILE A 69 6.05 -2.01 -2.73
N PRO A 70 5.18 -1.37 -3.55
CA PRO A 70 5.65 -0.46 -4.59
C PRO A 70 6.42 0.75 -4.05
N ALA A 71 5.91 1.36 -2.98
CA ALA A 71 6.55 2.49 -2.32
C ALA A 71 7.88 2.07 -1.67
N TRP A 72 7.94 0.88 -1.07
CA TRP A 72 9.14 0.30 -0.47
C TRP A 72 10.26 0.09 -1.48
N LEU A 73 9.94 -0.49 -2.63
CA LEU A 73 10.92 -0.69 -3.70
C LEU A 73 11.50 0.64 -4.18
N ARG A 74 10.65 1.65 -4.37
CA ARG A 74 11.09 3.00 -4.76
C ARG A 74 11.94 3.68 -3.68
N PHE A 75 11.54 3.56 -2.42
CA PHE A 75 12.29 4.09 -1.28
C PHE A 75 13.71 3.51 -1.22
N ILE A 76 13.84 2.18 -1.28
CA ILE A 76 15.15 1.51 -1.25
C ILE A 76 16.00 1.94 -2.44
N GLN A 77 15.43 2.04 -3.64
CA GLN A 77 16.16 2.46 -4.83
C GLN A 77 16.70 3.89 -4.69
N CYS A 78 15.90 4.81 -4.15
CA CYS A 78 16.31 6.17 -3.89
C CYS A 78 17.46 6.23 -2.86
N LEU A 79 17.40 5.42 -1.80
CA LEU A 79 18.48 5.29 -0.82
C LEU A 79 19.76 4.68 -1.41
N ARG A 80 19.64 3.65 -2.25
CA ARG A 80 20.81 3.04 -2.94
C ARG A 80 21.47 4.06 -3.87
N ARG A 81 20.69 4.82 -4.63
CA ARG A 81 21.18 5.89 -5.50
C ARG A 81 21.87 7.01 -4.69
N TYR A 82 21.32 7.37 -3.54
CA TYR A 82 21.96 8.30 -2.60
C TYR A 82 23.29 7.77 -2.10
N ARG A 83 23.37 6.50 -1.70
CA ARG A 83 24.61 5.87 -1.26
C ARG A 83 25.69 5.89 -2.34
N ASP A 84 25.30 5.57 -3.59
CA ASP A 84 26.24 5.43 -4.70
C ASP A 84 26.71 6.80 -5.23
N THR A 85 25.86 7.84 -5.20
CA THR A 85 26.19 9.19 -5.73
C THR A 85 26.57 10.22 -4.66
N ARG A 86 26.23 9.95 -3.39
CA ARG A 86 26.33 10.86 -2.24
C ARG A 86 25.60 12.21 -2.41
N ARG A 87 24.75 12.36 -3.44
CA ARG A 87 23.96 13.58 -3.67
C ARG A 87 22.61 13.48 -2.98
N ALA A 88 22.39 14.30 -1.95
CA ALA A 88 21.15 14.32 -1.18
C ALA A 88 19.94 14.72 -2.04
N PHE A 89 20.12 15.69 -2.93
CA PHE A 89 19.10 16.10 -3.89
C PHE A 89 19.37 15.49 -5.27
N PRO A 90 18.37 14.95 -5.98
CA PRO A 90 16.96 14.78 -5.63
C PRO A 90 16.64 13.47 -4.85
N HIS A 91 17.63 12.60 -4.66
CA HIS A 91 17.41 11.21 -4.26
C HIS A 91 16.82 11.04 -2.86
N LEU A 92 17.31 11.76 -1.86
CA LEU A 92 16.81 11.65 -0.48
C LEU A 92 15.43 12.30 -0.33
N VAL A 93 15.17 13.37 -1.08
CA VAL A 93 13.86 14.04 -1.09
C VAL A 93 12.81 13.12 -1.71
N ASN A 94 13.14 12.46 -2.81
CA ASN A 94 12.26 11.47 -3.42
C ASN A 94 12.04 10.24 -2.52
N ALA A 95 13.08 9.78 -1.79
CA ALA A 95 12.91 8.75 -0.76
C ALA A 95 11.92 9.22 0.34
N GLY A 96 12.03 10.47 0.76
CA GLY A 96 11.10 11.11 1.68
C GLY A 96 9.66 11.05 1.17
N LYS A 97 9.42 11.42 -0.10
CA LYS A 97 8.10 11.32 -0.75
C LYS A 97 7.49 9.93 -0.57
N TYR A 98 8.20 8.88 -1.01
CA TYR A 98 7.68 7.50 -0.90
C TYR A 98 7.54 6.98 0.53
N SER A 99 8.31 7.51 1.48
CA SER A 99 8.20 7.12 2.89
C SER A 99 6.87 7.56 3.52
N THR A 100 6.25 8.63 3.00
CA THR A 100 4.95 9.10 3.49
C THR A 100 3.85 8.05 3.28
N THR A 101 3.96 7.22 2.24
CA THR A 101 3.05 6.11 1.97
C THR A 101 3.04 5.08 3.10
N PHE A 102 4.17 4.81 3.75
CA PHE A 102 4.21 3.85 4.87
C PHE A 102 3.34 4.30 6.05
N PHE A 103 3.35 5.60 6.35
CA PHE A 103 2.51 6.16 7.40
C PHE A 103 1.04 6.08 7.00
N THR A 104 0.69 6.48 5.78
CA THR A 104 -0.68 6.38 5.26
C THR A 104 -1.23 4.96 5.38
N VAL A 105 -0.48 3.95 4.94
CA VAL A 105 -0.92 2.54 5.00
C VAL A 105 -1.00 2.03 6.44
N THR A 106 -0.05 2.38 7.30
CA THR A 106 -0.05 1.96 8.72
C THR A 106 -1.29 2.50 9.43
N PHE A 107 -1.60 3.79 9.29
CA PHE A 107 -2.77 4.38 9.94
C PHE A 107 -4.09 3.92 9.31
N ALA A 108 -4.12 3.61 8.01
CA ALA A 108 -5.28 2.97 7.38
C ALA A 108 -5.55 1.58 7.98
N ALA A 109 -4.51 0.77 8.15
CA ALA A 109 -4.61 -0.58 8.72
C ALA A 109 -5.04 -0.53 10.20
N LEU A 110 -4.45 0.38 10.99
CA LEU A 110 -4.84 0.61 12.38
C LEU A 110 -6.30 1.07 12.48
N TYR A 111 -6.72 2.04 11.66
CA TYR A 111 -8.11 2.50 11.62
C TYR A 111 -9.08 1.34 11.33
N SER A 112 -8.81 0.54 10.29
CA SER A 112 -9.66 -0.59 9.92
C SER A 112 -9.75 -1.64 11.04
N THR A 113 -8.62 -1.97 11.67
CA THR A 113 -8.56 -2.98 12.74
C THR A 113 -9.32 -2.52 13.98
N HIS A 114 -9.13 -1.26 14.41
CA HIS A 114 -9.82 -0.70 15.57
C HIS A 114 -11.32 -0.48 15.33
N LYS A 115 -11.70 -0.16 14.09
CA LYS A 115 -13.11 -0.07 13.66
C LYS A 115 -13.82 -1.41 13.80
N GLU A 116 -13.19 -2.52 13.40
CA GLU A 116 -13.77 -3.86 13.57
C GLU A 116 -13.92 -4.25 15.04
N GLN A 117 -13.00 -3.81 15.90
CA GLN A 117 -13.02 -4.10 17.34
C GLN A 117 -13.91 -3.13 18.15
N ASN A 118 -14.58 -2.17 17.52
CA ASN A 118 -15.39 -1.13 18.18
C ASN A 118 -14.64 -0.37 19.29
N HIS A 119 -13.33 -0.15 19.12
CA HIS A 119 -12.51 0.54 20.11
C HIS A 119 -12.68 2.06 20.03
N SER A 120 -12.65 2.76 21.17
CA SER A 120 -12.81 4.23 21.24
C SER A 120 -11.75 5.01 20.45
N ASP A 121 -10.56 4.43 20.28
CA ASP A 121 -9.41 5.08 19.62
C ASP A 121 -9.53 5.12 18.09
N THR A 122 -10.56 4.48 17.52
CA THR A 122 -10.83 4.46 16.07
C THR A 122 -10.86 5.88 15.48
N VAL A 123 -11.43 6.83 16.22
CA VAL A 123 -11.53 8.23 15.80
C VAL A 123 -10.15 8.90 15.69
N VAL A 124 -9.23 8.59 16.62
CA VAL A 124 -7.87 9.12 16.61
C VAL A 124 -7.10 8.59 15.40
N PHE A 125 -7.16 7.27 15.15
CA PHE A 125 -6.51 6.67 13.99
C PHE A 125 -7.08 7.16 12.66
N PHE A 126 -8.39 7.45 12.61
CA PHE A 126 -9.02 8.07 11.44
C PHE A 126 -8.41 9.45 11.14
N TYR A 127 -8.31 10.33 12.14
CA TYR A 127 -7.72 11.66 11.95
C TYR A 127 -6.24 11.59 11.56
N LEU A 128 -5.46 10.69 12.18
CA LEU A 128 -4.06 10.47 11.81
C LEU A 128 -3.95 9.99 10.36
N TRP A 129 -4.78 9.03 9.95
CA TRP A 129 -4.80 8.55 8.57
C TRP A 129 -5.08 9.68 7.58
N VAL A 130 -6.13 10.48 7.81
CA VAL A 130 -6.47 11.63 6.96
C VAL A 130 -5.32 12.64 6.91
N PHE A 131 -4.71 12.95 8.04
CA PHE A 131 -3.56 13.86 8.11
C PHE A 131 -2.38 13.38 7.25
N PHE A 132 -2.00 12.10 7.35
CA PHE A 132 -0.93 11.54 6.54
C PHE A 132 -1.31 11.44 5.05
N CYS A 133 -2.58 11.19 4.72
CA CYS A 133 -3.08 11.29 3.34
C CYS A 133 -2.90 12.70 2.77
N ILE A 134 -3.21 13.74 3.53
CA ILE A 134 -3.02 15.13 3.11
C ILE A 134 -1.53 15.41 2.86
N ILE A 135 -0.65 15.02 3.78
CA ILE A 135 0.80 15.18 3.61
C ILE A 135 1.31 14.48 2.34
N ASN A 136 0.95 13.20 2.15
CA ASN A 136 1.38 12.43 0.99
C ASN A 136 0.91 13.07 -0.33
N SER A 137 -0.36 13.46 -0.39
CA SER A 137 -0.95 14.12 -1.56
C SER A 137 -0.31 15.48 -1.86
N CYS A 138 -0.15 16.34 -0.85
CA CYS A 138 0.48 17.65 -1.01
C CYS A 138 1.95 17.52 -1.42
N TYR A 139 2.71 16.58 -0.83
CA TYR A 139 4.10 16.35 -1.22
C TYR A 139 4.16 15.89 -2.68
N THR A 140 3.38 14.87 -3.04
CA THR A 140 3.34 14.36 -4.42
C THR A 140 2.98 15.47 -5.41
N LEU A 141 1.96 16.28 -5.12
CA LEU A 141 1.57 17.41 -5.95
C LEU A 141 2.67 18.46 -6.10
N ILE A 142 3.30 18.89 -5.00
CA ILE A 142 4.38 19.89 -5.04
C ILE A 142 5.56 19.36 -5.86
N TRP A 143 5.88 18.08 -5.70
CA TRP A 143 6.94 17.43 -6.47
C TRP A 143 6.64 17.46 -7.96
N ASP A 144 5.44 17.03 -8.35
CA ASP A 144 5.04 16.93 -9.76
C ASP A 144 4.87 18.31 -10.43
N LEU A 145 4.54 19.37 -9.67
CA LEU A 145 4.41 20.73 -10.20
C LEU A 145 5.73 21.50 -10.27
N LYS A 146 6.64 21.29 -9.33
CA LYS A 146 7.84 22.14 -9.14
C LYS A 146 9.12 21.52 -9.70
N MET A 147 9.18 20.20 -9.83
CA MET A 147 10.38 19.46 -10.23
C MET A 147 10.18 18.75 -11.55
#